data_AF-A0A183GBE1-F1
#
_entry.id   AF-A0A183GBE1-F1
#
_cell.length_a   1.000
_cell.length_b   1.000
_cell.length_c   1.000
_cell.angle_alpha   90.00
_cell.angle_beta   90.00
_cell.angle_gamma   90.00
#
_symmetry.space_group_name_H-M   'P 1'
#
loop_
_entity.id
_entity.type
_entity.pdbx_description
1 polymer ?
#
loop_
_entity_poly.entity_id
_entity_poly.type
_entity_poly.pdbx_seq_one_letter_code
_entity_poly.pdbx_strand_id
1 'polypeptide(L)'
;MQNYWSLMPRNLARNGQSIAGDFMARRFEKILKHLHFVGNAAADKSNKLYKLQPILDYLNIRFQARYRPEKDLCIDESTVPFRGRVSFWQYNGTKRRRFGIKLFKLCSRAGYTQKVKVYAGKDPKRKTSLAGAVMLELMDSFLMQGRCLCTHNWYFYRLPTVCSGRIRT
;
A
#
# COMPACT_ATOMS: atom_id res chain seq x y z
N MET A 1 0.17 18.44 15.79
CA MET A 1 0.72 19.06 14.56
C MET A 1 1.18 20.50 14.76
N GLN A 2 0.82 21.20 15.84
CA GLN A 2 1.16 22.62 16.03
C GLN A 2 2.67 22.94 15.91
N ASN A 3 3.55 22.07 16.43
CA ASN A 3 5.00 22.28 16.34
C ASN A 3 5.55 22.24 14.90
N TYR A 4 4.89 21.52 13.98
CA TYR A 4 5.30 21.44 12.57
C TYR A 4 5.23 22.79 11.86
N TRP A 5 4.31 23.66 12.29
CA TRP A 5 4.12 25.01 11.75
C TRP A 5 4.92 26.08 12.48
N SER A 6 5.72 25.71 13.48
CA SER A 6 6.52 26.66 14.23
C SER A 6 7.71 27.15 13.40
N LEU A 7 8.15 28.39 13.67
CA LEU A 7 9.34 28.99 13.07
C LEU A 7 10.65 28.51 13.73
N MET A 8 10.60 27.44 14.53
CA MET A 8 11.78 26.87 15.17
C MET A 8 12.75 26.35 14.11
N PRO A 9 14.08 26.58 14.25
CA PRO A 9 15.06 26.19 13.23
C PRO A 9 15.01 24.72 12.81
N ARG A 10 14.62 23.83 13.72
CA ARG A 10 14.44 22.39 13.46
C ARG A 10 13.28 22.06 12.50
N ASN A 11 12.31 22.96 12.37
CA ASN A 11 11.10 22.79 11.57
C ASN A 11 11.13 23.61 10.27
N LEU A 12 12.24 24.29 9.98
CA LEU A 12 12.46 24.94 8.69
C LEU A 12 12.71 23.88 7.61
N ALA A 13 12.24 24.15 6.40
CA ALA A 13 12.56 23.34 5.24
C ALA A 13 14.08 23.38 4.97
N ARG A 14 14.54 22.47 4.11
CA ARG A 14 15.98 22.28 3.82
C ARG A 14 16.65 23.55 3.25
N ASN A 15 15.88 24.48 2.72
CA ASN A 15 16.31 25.79 2.21
C ASN A 15 16.20 26.92 3.26
N GLY A 16 15.94 26.61 4.53
CA GLY A 16 15.80 27.59 5.62
C GLY A 16 14.46 28.32 5.66
N GLN A 17 13.54 28.07 4.73
CA GLN A 17 12.21 28.68 4.72
C GLN A 17 11.23 27.94 5.63
N SER A 18 10.32 28.67 6.26
CA SER A 18 9.23 28.03 7.00
C SER A 18 8.15 27.55 6.04
N ILE A 19 7.74 26.29 6.21
CA ILE A 19 6.58 25.70 5.52
C ILE A 19 5.28 26.45 5.88
N ALA A 20 5.26 27.16 7.01
CA ALA A 20 4.13 27.98 7.43
C ALA A 20 3.88 29.20 6.53
N GLY A 21 4.88 29.65 5.74
CA GLY A 21 4.73 30.75 4.80
C GLY A 21 3.87 30.40 3.58
N ASP A 22 3.94 29.15 3.11
CA ASP A 22 3.26 28.70 1.89
C ASP A 22 1.82 28.23 2.15
N PHE A 23 1.54 27.75 3.36
CA PHE A 23 0.22 27.28 3.75
C PHE A 23 -0.08 27.68 5.19
N MET A 24 -1.14 28.47 5.39
CA MET A 24 -1.60 28.77 6.75
C MET A 24 -2.06 27.47 7.42
N ALA A 25 -1.45 27.13 8.56
CA ALA A 25 -1.67 25.88 9.30
C ALA A 25 -3.16 25.50 9.44
N ARG A 26 -4.01 26.50 9.74
CA ARG A 26 -5.47 26.35 9.88
C ARG A 26 -6.14 25.88 8.58
N ARG A 27 -5.70 26.42 7.43
CA ARG A 27 -6.23 26.03 6.11
C ARG A 27 -5.83 24.60 5.77
N PHE A 28 -4.59 24.21 6.02
CA PHE A 28 -4.12 22.84 5.80
C PHE A 28 -4.90 21.83 6.63
N GLU A 29 -5.07 22.09 7.94
CA GLU A 29 -5.87 21.22 8.81
C GLU A 29 -7.33 21.13 8.35
N LYS A 30 -7.91 22.25 7.89
CA LYS A 30 -9.28 22.27 7.37
C LYS A 30 -9.40 21.40 6.11
N ILE A 31 -8.44 21.48 5.19
CA ILE A 31 -8.42 20.64 3.98
C ILE A 31 -8.28 19.17 4.37
N LEU A 32 -7.33 18.81 5.24
CA LEU A 32 -7.15 17.42 5.68
C LEU A 32 -8.40 16.84 6.35
N LYS A 33 -9.12 17.63 7.15
CA LYS A 33 -10.37 17.21 7.81
C LYS A 33 -11.49 16.89 6.81
N HIS A 34 -11.52 17.54 5.66
CA HIS A 34 -12.58 17.40 4.66
C HIS A 34 -12.11 16.67 3.39
N LEU A 35 -10.90 16.12 3.37
CA LEU A 35 -10.36 15.39 2.24
C LEU A 35 -11.16 14.09 2.03
N HIS A 36 -11.83 14.00 0.89
CA HIS A 36 -12.64 12.85 0.50
C HIS A 36 -12.48 12.58 -1.00
N PHE A 37 -12.59 11.31 -1.38
CA PHE A 37 -12.40 10.86 -2.76
C PHE A 37 -13.63 10.19 -3.35
N VAL A 38 -14.65 9.99 -2.52
CA VAL A 38 -15.94 9.40 -2.89
C VAL A 38 -17.04 10.16 -2.18
N GLY A 39 -18.11 10.49 -2.90
CA GLY A 39 -19.32 11.07 -2.31
C GLY A 39 -20.07 10.04 -1.48
N ASN A 40 -20.51 10.41 -0.28
CA ASN A 40 -21.16 9.48 0.66
C ASN A 40 -22.46 8.86 0.12
N ALA A 41 -23.14 9.52 -0.83
CA ALA A 41 -24.35 9.02 -1.46
C ALA A 41 -24.10 7.81 -2.39
N ALA A 42 -22.91 7.72 -2.99
CA ALA A 42 -22.52 6.63 -3.89
C ALA A 42 -21.74 5.52 -3.16
N ALA A 43 -21.75 5.51 -1.83
CA ALA A 43 -20.94 4.61 -1.02
C ALA A 43 -21.52 3.19 -0.99
N ASP A 44 -20.86 2.26 -1.69
CA ASP A 44 -21.10 0.84 -1.49
C ASP A 44 -20.51 0.39 -0.13
N LYS A 45 -21.39 0.19 0.84
CA LYS A 45 -21.01 -0.23 2.20
C LYS A 45 -20.54 -1.69 2.27
N SER A 46 -20.75 -2.50 1.22
CA SER A 46 -20.25 -3.87 1.17
C SER A 46 -18.73 -3.92 0.97
N ASN A 47 -18.17 -2.98 0.19
CA ASN A 47 -16.74 -2.79 0.05
C ASN A 47 -16.17 -1.98 1.22
N LYS A 48 -15.42 -2.61 2.13
CA LYS A 48 -14.78 -1.93 3.27
C LYS A 48 -13.79 -0.82 2.88
N LEU A 49 -13.29 -0.84 1.65
CA LEU A 49 -12.33 0.14 1.12
C LEU A 49 -12.99 1.22 0.25
N TYR A 50 -14.32 1.28 0.16
CA TYR A 50 -15.03 2.18 -0.77
C TYR A 50 -14.50 3.62 -0.79
N LYS A 51 -14.15 4.20 0.37
CA LYS A 51 -13.61 5.57 0.46
C LYS A 51 -12.21 5.76 -0.14
N LEU A 52 -11.42 4.69 -0.23
CA LEU A 52 -10.03 4.70 -0.71
C LEU A 52 -9.89 4.06 -2.09
N GLN A 53 -10.88 3.26 -2.51
CA GLN A 53 -10.83 2.45 -3.73
C GLN A 53 -10.45 3.27 -4.97
N PRO A 54 -11.06 4.44 -5.27
CA PRO A 54 -10.73 5.17 -6.49
C PRO A 54 -9.28 5.64 -6.57
N ILE A 55 -8.70 6.04 -5.44
CA ILE A 55 -7.29 6.43 -5.40
C ILE A 55 -6.40 5.21 -5.57
N LEU A 56 -6.70 4.11 -4.89
CA LEU A 56 -5.90 2.89 -4.99
C LEU A 56 -5.86 2.40 -6.43
N ASP A 57 -7.01 2.40 -7.10
CA ASP A 57 -7.12 2.00 -8.51
C ASP A 57 -6.35 2.97 -9.41
N TYR A 58 -6.55 4.28 -9.22
CA TYR A 58 -5.80 5.30 -9.95
C TYR A 58 -4.29 5.14 -9.78
N LEU A 59 -3.79 4.99 -8.55
CA LEU A 59 -2.38 4.82 -8.26
C LEU A 59 -1.82 3.54 -8.90
N ASN A 60 -2.53 2.42 -8.80
CA ASN A 60 -2.12 1.17 -9.42
C ASN A 60 -1.99 1.29 -10.94
N ILE A 61 -2.96 1.96 -11.60
CA ILE A 61 -2.89 2.25 -13.04
C ILE A 61 -1.66 3.09 -13.36
N ARG A 62 -1.43 4.16 -12.60
CA ARG A 62 -0.30 5.08 -12.84
C ARG A 62 1.04 4.42 -12.57
N PHE A 63 1.16 3.59 -11.54
CA PHE A 63 2.40 2.89 -11.22
C PHE A 63 2.86 2.02 -12.38
N GLN A 64 1.96 1.20 -12.93
CA GLN A 64 2.26 0.33 -14.06
C GLN A 64 2.52 1.11 -15.36
N ALA A 65 1.78 2.20 -15.58
CA ALA A 65 1.96 3.03 -16.77
C ALA A 65 3.31 3.78 -16.80
N ARG A 66 3.94 4.03 -15.63
CA ARG A 66 5.16 4.84 -15.55
C ARG A 66 6.46 4.05 -15.54
N TYR A 67 6.43 2.77 -15.18
CA TYR A 67 7.65 1.97 -15.12
C TYR A 67 7.38 0.53 -15.53
N ARG A 68 8.02 0.10 -16.61
CA ARG A 68 8.05 -1.31 -17.01
C ARG A 68 9.14 -2.03 -16.19
N PRO A 69 8.78 -3.00 -15.35
CA PRO A 69 9.76 -3.69 -14.50
C PRO A 69 10.61 -4.68 -15.31
N GLU A 70 11.76 -5.04 -14.77
CA GLU A 70 12.63 -6.11 -15.27
C GLU A 70 12.06 -7.50 -14.99
N LYS A 71 12.78 -8.56 -15.41
CA LYS A 71 12.33 -9.95 -15.27
C LYS A 71 11.93 -10.34 -13.85
N ASP A 72 12.65 -9.82 -12.85
CA ASP A 72 12.46 -10.18 -11.44
C ASP A 72 11.52 -9.21 -10.73
N LEU A 73 10.47 -9.78 -10.14
CA LEU A 73 9.48 -9.10 -9.32
C LEU A 73 9.48 -9.70 -7.92
N CYS A 74 9.02 -8.93 -6.94
CA CYS A 74 8.89 -9.39 -5.56
C CYS A 74 7.52 -9.02 -5.00
N ILE A 75 6.88 -9.94 -4.28
CA ILE A 75 5.71 -9.64 -3.44
C ILE A 75 6.14 -9.65 -1.99
N ASP A 76 5.84 -8.55 -1.29
CA ASP A 76 6.07 -8.43 0.14
C ASP A 76 4.91 -7.75 0.88
N GLU A 77 4.88 -7.98 2.19
CA GLU A 77 3.93 -7.39 3.12
C GLU A 77 4.49 -6.13 3.78
N SER A 78 3.69 -5.07 3.83
CA SER A 78 4.05 -3.81 4.47
C SER A 78 2.93 -3.37 5.40
N THR A 79 3.28 -2.85 6.58
CA THR A 79 2.28 -2.34 7.54
C THR A 79 2.39 -0.83 7.63
N VAL A 80 1.30 -0.12 7.29
CA VAL A 80 1.19 1.32 7.51
C VAL A 80 0.69 1.56 8.92
N PRO A 81 1.49 2.18 9.81
CA PRO A 81 1.10 2.43 11.19
C PRO A 81 -0.14 3.31 11.23
N PHE A 82 -1.18 2.83 11.90
CA PHE A 82 -2.44 3.54 12.00
C PHE A 82 -3.07 3.26 13.35
N ARG A 83 -3.59 4.32 13.99
CA ARG A 83 -4.36 4.25 15.22
C ARG A 83 -5.66 5.01 14.99
N GLY A 84 -6.77 4.28 14.93
CA GLY A 84 -8.09 4.82 14.67
C GLY A 84 -9.13 3.71 14.53
N ARG A 85 -10.39 4.09 14.31
CA ARG A 85 -11.51 3.15 14.17
C ARG A 85 -11.68 2.73 12.71
N VAL A 86 -11.02 1.66 12.32
CA VAL A 86 -11.24 0.96 11.03
C VAL A 86 -11.45 -0.51 11.31
N SER A 87 -12.19 -1.24 10.47
CA SER A 87 -12.51 -2.65 10.74
C SER A 87 -11.41 -3.64 10.33
N PHE A 88 -10.43 -3.20 9.55
CA PHE A 88 -9.40 -4.04 8.93
C PHE A 88 -7.97 -3.71 9.36
N TRP A 89 -7.80 -3.04 10.50
CA TRP A 89 -6.47 -2.94 11.10
C TRP A 89 -5.98 -4.32 11.54
N GLN A 90 -4.66 -4.50 11.59
CA GLN A 90 -4.00 -5.75 11.90
C GLN A 90 -2.96 -5.55 13.00
N TYR A 91 -2.83 -6.58 13.83
CA TYR A 91 -1.73 -6.73 14.78
C TYR A 91 -0.67 -7.66 14.20
N ASN A 92 0.59 -7.24 14.22
CA ASN A 92 1.75 -8.08 13.89
C ASN A 92 2.78 -7.97 15.02
N GLY A 93 2.81 -8.98 15.90
CA GLY A 93 3.69 -9.02 17.07
C GLY A 93 5.18 -9.01 16.74
N THR A 94 5.58 -9.43 15.53
CA THR A 94 6.99 -9.51 15.13
C THR A 94 7.59 -8.17 14.72
N LYS A 95 6.77 -7.15 14.43
CA LYS A 95 7.23 -5.85 13.94
C LYS A 95 7.29 -4.83 15.08
N ARG A 96 8.27 -3.91 15.05
CA ARG A 96 8.40 -2.80 16.02
C ARG A 96 7.10 -2.01 16.15
N ARG A 97 6.47 -1.67 15.02
CA ARG A 97 5.13 -1.06 14.98
C ARG A 97 4.10 -2.17 14.78
N ARG A 98 3.56 -2.67 15.88
CA ARG A 98 2.70 -3.85 15.88
C ARG A 98 1.31 -3.60 15.30
N PHE A 99 0.83 -2.37 15.28
CA PHE A 99 -0.53 -2.01 14.90
C PHE A 99 -0.55 -1.19 13.61
N GLY A 100 -1.35 -1.60 12.63
CA GLY A 100 -1.53 -0.81 11.42
C GLY A 100 -2.38 -1.47 10.34
N ILE A 101 -2.43 -0.84 9.18
CA ILE A 101 -3.10 -1.36 7.99
C ILE A 101 -2.09 -2.20 7.21
N LYS A 102 -2.43 -3.45 6.96
CA LYS A 102 -1.60 -4.37 6.19
C LYS A 102 -1.81 -4.14 4.69
N LEU A 103 -0.70 -4.01 3.96
CA LEU A 103 -0.62 -3.86 2.53
C LEU A 103 0.18 -5.03 1.95
N PHE A 104 -0.22 -5.48 0.77
CA PHE A 104 0.60 -6.33 -0.10
C PHE A 104 1.10 -5.46 -1.25
N LYS A 105 2.38 -5.56 -1.57
CA LYS A 105 3.00 -4.77 -2.63
C LYS A 105 3.71 -5.69 -3.61
N LEU A 106 3.45 -5.49 -4.89
CA LEU A 106 4.29 -6.00 -5.97
C LEU A 106 5.34 -4.94 -6.28
N CYS A 107 6.61 -5.32 -6.22
CA CYS A 107 7.74 -4.43 -6.46
C CYS A 107 8.68 -5.00 -7.52
N SER A 108 9.37 -4.13 -8.26
CA SER A 108 10.50 -4.51 -9.10
C SER A 108 11.76 -4.70 -8.26
N ARG A 109 12.79 -5.31 -8.88
CA ARG A 109 14.13 -5.42 -8.29
C ARG A 109 14.73 -4.06 -7.91
N ALA A 110 14.44 -2.99 -8.65
CA ALA A 110 14.86 -1.63 -8.34
C ALA A 110 14.09 -0.99 -7.16
N GLY A 111 13.16 -1.71 -6.52
CA GLY A 111 12.35 -1.21 -5.42
C GLY A 111 11.12 -0.40 -5.84
N TYR A 112 10.84 -0.32 -7.15
CA TYR A 112 9.67 0.40 -7.64
C TYR A 112 8.38 -0.39 -7.39
N THR A 113 7.37 0.24 -6.83
CA THR A 113 6.07 -0.41 -6.56
C THR A 113 5.22 -0.44 -7.82
N GLN A 114 4.88 -1.64 -8.29
CA GLN A 114 4.02 -1.88 -9.45
C GLN A 114 2.53 -1.90 -9.11
N LYS A 115 2.18 -2.52 -7.98
CA LYS A 115 0.79 -2.64 -7.54
C LYS A 115 0.72 -2.78 -6.04
N VAL A 116 -0.30 -2.18 -5.43
CA VAL A 116 -0.58 -2.25 -4.00
C VAL A 116 -2.00 -2.77 -3.79
N LYS A 117 -2.13 -3.69 -2.85
CA LYS A 117 -3.42 -4.22 -2.37
C LYS A 117 -3.53 -4.02 -0.86
N VAL A 118 -4.63 -3.43 -0.41
CA VAL A 118 -4.93 -3.28 1.02
C VAL A 118 -5.60 -4.55 1.52
N TYR A 119 -5.16 -5.09 2.65
CA TYR A 119 -5.87 -6.19 3.31
C TYR A 119 -7.08 -5.66 4.09
N ALA A 120 -8.28 -5.98 3.61
CA ALA A 120 -9.56 -5.56 4.21
C ALA A 120 -10.23 -6.63 5.10
N GLY A 121 -9.46 -7.64 5.53
CA GLY A 121 -9.95 -8.78 6.32
C GLY A 121 -10.22 -10.03 5.46
N LYS A 122 -10.85 -11.03 6.06
CA LYS A 122 -11.21 -12.28 5.38
C LYS A 122 -12.36 -12.04 4.39
N ASP A 123 -12.18 -12.51 3.17
CA ASP A 123 -13.26 -12.61 2.18
C ASP A 123 -13.90 -14.01 2.31
N PRO A 124 -15.18 -14.11 2.70
CA PRO A 124 -15.86 -15.40 2.83
C PRO A 124 -16.07 -16.11 1.49
N LYS A 125 -16.01 -15.40 0.35
CA LYS A 125 -16.21 -15.97 -0.99
C LYS A 125 -14.92 -16.56 -1.59
N ARG A 126 -13.77 -16.39 -0.92
CA ARG A 126 -12.47 -16.81 -1.45
C ARG A 126 -12.34 -18.34 -1.45
N LYS A 127 -12.18 -18.93 -2.63
CA LYS A 127 -11.99 -20.38 -2.83
C LYS A 127 -10.54 -20.87 -2.65
N THR A 128 -9.57 -19.97 -2.69
CA THR A 128 -8.13 -20.28 -2.62
C THR A 128 -7.49 -19.74 -1.33
N SER A 129 -6.22 -20.09 -1.10
CA SER A 129 -5.44 -19.52 0.01
C SER A 129 -5.31 -17.99 -0.15
N LEU A 130 -5.17 -17.27 0.98
CA LEU A 130 -4.94 -15.82 0.93
C LEU A 130 -3.71 -15.48 0.08
N ALA A 131 -2.63 -16.24 0.27
CA ALA A 131 -1.39 -16.07 -0.46
C ALA A 131 -1.58 -16.23 -1.97
N GLY A 132 -2.22 -17.32 -2.41
CA GLY A 132 -2.47 -17.57 -3.83
C GLY A 132 -3.37 -16.51 -4.47
N ALA A 133 -4.45 -16.11 -3.78
CA ALA A 133 -5.34 -15.05 -4.28
C ALA A 133 -4.63 -13.69 -4.40
N VAL A 134 -3.83 -13.31 -3.40
CA VAL A 134 -3.04 -12.07 -3.42
C VAL A 134 -2.00 -12.13 -4.54
N MET A 135 -1.31 -13.25 -4.70
CA MET A 135 -0.31 -13.45 -5.74
C MET A 135 -0.92 -13.29 -7.14
N LEU A 136 -2.01 -13.99 -7.43
CA LEU A 136 -2.69 -13.91 -8.72
C LEU A 136 -3.20 -12.50 -9.01
N GLU A 137 -3.83 -11.84 -8.03
CA GLU A 137 -4.35 -10.48 -8.23
C GLU A 137 -3.24 -9.44 -8.42
N LEU A 138 -2.14 -9.55 -7.68
CA LEU A 138 -1.02 -8.63 -7.84
C LEU A 138 -0.29 -8.86 -9.16
N MET A 139 -0.15 -10.12 -9.58
CA MET A 139 0.57 -10.51 -10.80
C MET A 139 -0.26 -10.44 -12.08
N ASP A 140 -1.57 -10.19 -12.01
CA ASP A 140 -2.50 -10.23 -13.15
C ASP A 140 -1.94 -9.63 -14.44
N SER A 141 -1.36 -8.42 -14.36
CA SER A 141 -0.77 -7.69 -15.50
C SER A 141 0.60 -8.19 -15.98
N PHE A 142 1.16 -9.22 -15.32
CA PHE A 142 2.50 -9.77 -15.52
C PHE A 142 2.50 -11.30 -15.72
N LEU A 143 1.34 -11.95 -15.64
CA LEU A 143 1.19 -13.37 -15.92
C LEU A 143 1.60 -13.68 -17.37
N MET A 144 2.17 -14.87 -17.59
CA MET A 144 2.57 -15.36 -18.91
C MET A 144 3.67 -14.55 -19.63
N GLN A 145 4.36 -13.64 -18.94
CA GLN A 145 5.44 -12.82 -19.53
C GLN A 145 6.86 -13.38 -19.29
N GLY A 146 7.00 -14.62 -18.81
CA GLY A 146 8.30 -15.23 -18.52
C GLY A 146 9.08 -14.58 -17.37
N ARG A 147 8.39 -13.89 -16.46
CA ARG A 147 8.96 -13.18 -15.31
C ARG A 147 9.15 -14.11 -14.10
N CYS A 148 10.14 -13.81 -13.27
CA CYS A 148 10.40 -14.48 -12.01
C CYS A 148 9.74 -13.73 -10.85
N LEU A 149 9.08 -14.44 -9.94
CA LEU A 149 8.49 -13.84 -8.75
C LEU A 149 9.19 -14.37 -7.50
N CYS A 150 9.83 -13.47 -6.77
CA CYS A 150 10.31 -13.72 -5.42
C CYS A 150 9.20 -13.43 -4.42
N THR A 151 9.02 -14.32 -3.45
CA THR A 151 8.02 -14.15 -2.40
C THR A 151 8.63 -14.56 -1.06
N HIS A 152 8.28 -13.88 0.02
CA HIS A 152 8.68 -14.33 1.35
C HIS A 152 8.06 -15.71 1.68
N ASN A 153 8.69 -16.50 2.54
CA ASN A 153 8.40 -17.93 2.79
C ASN A 153 6.90 -18.29 3.05
N TRP A 154 6.08 -17.31 3.44
CA TRP A 154 4.62 -17.46 3.63
C TRP A 154 3.86 -17.79 2.33
N TYR A 155 4.39 -17.44 1.17
CA TYR A 155 3.75 -17.68 -0.12
C TYR A 155 4.12 -19.04 -0.74
N PHE A 156 5.06 -19.79 -0.15
CA PHE A 156 5.72 -20.92 -0.82
C PHE A 156 5.03 -22.30 -0.70
N TYR A 157 3.74 -22.36 -0.33
CA TYR A 157 3.02 -23.63 -0.33
C TYR A 157 1.92 -23.63 -1.39
N ARG A 158 2.24 -24.26 -2.53
CA ARG A 158 1.37 -24.72 -3.64
C ARG A 158 0.91 -23.69 -4.68
N LEU A 159 1.78 -23.35 -5.63
CA LEU A 159 1.39 -23.16 -7.04
C LEU A 159 2.53 -23.61 -7.98
N PRO A 160 2.31 -24.57 -8.89
CA PRO A 160 3.32 -24.99 -9.85
C PRO A 160 3.25 -24.07 -11.07
N THR A 161 3.84 -22.87 -11.01
CA THR A 161 4.05 -22.08 -12.24
C THR A 161 5.01 -20.90 -12.14
N VAL A 162 5.69 -20.66 -11.00
CA VAL A 162 6.56 -19.49 -10.89
C VAL A 162 7.95 -19.86 -10.42
N CYS A 163 8.95 -19.43 -11.21
CA CYS A 163 10.34 -19.84 -11.13
C CYS A 163 10.88 -19.87 -9.70
N SER A 164 11.43 -21.02 -9.31
CA SER A 164 12.18 -21.21 -8.08
C SER A 164 13.42 -20.31 -8.07
N GLY A 165 13.58 -19.47 -7.06
CA GLY A 165 14.72 -18.55 -6.94
C GLY A 165 15.09 -18.24 -5.49
N ARG A 166 16.01 -19.04 -4.96
CA ARG A 166 16.90 -18.89 -3.78
C ARG A 166 16.86 -17.54 -3.04
N ILE A 167 16.49 -17.58 -1.75
CA ILE A 167 16.83 -16.55 -0.77
C ILE A 167 18.34 -16.65 -0.50
N ARG A 168 19.10 -15.57 -0.69
CA ARG A 168 20.42 -15.37 -0.07
C ARG A 168 20.33 -14.21 0.92
N THR A 169 20.93 -14.48 2.07
CA THR A 169 21.11 -13.73 3.34
C THR A 169 19.86 -13.49 4.16
#